data_AF-A0A8U0LZG4-F1
#
_entry.id   AF-A0A8U0LZG4-F1
#
_cell.length_a   1.000
_cell.length_b   1.000
_cell.length_c   1.000
_cell.angle_alpha   90.00
_cell.angle_beta   90.00
_cell.angle_gamma   90.00
#
_symmetry.space_group_name_H-M   'P 1'
#
loop_
_entity.id
_entity.type
_entity.pdbx_description
1 polymer ?
#
loop_
_entity_poly.entity_id
_entity_poly.type
_entity_poly.pdbx_seq_one_letter_code
_entity_poly.pdbx_strand_id
1 'polypeptide(L)'
;MRVRMNLMQWSLMVLPLLSAAQTRPLITSARSGDTVRQSKPERPGDETIANDAGAAVTEAATVSQASLNILPLFGERTKTAGQIDQEIHFLNDCDRNFASRSEASAFFSTRGWDYITDGQLDTAAYRFNLSWLLDNKNVDAYWGLGVVCYQKDHLVDAIRMLKKGLMIADSNMVLLTDLATVEIKHFQQKQDKRTLDDAQTHLTQAVSLKPNATAYQKLSLISFLRADYPKAWEYFHQAREIDLSQLDLTYLNDLLAKLPDPQGVFK
;
A
#
# COMPACT_ATOMS: atom_id res chain seq x y z
N MET A 1 34.39 -23.40 5.76
CA MET A 1 33.03 -23.99 5.58
C MET A 1 32.10 -22.93 5.02
N ARG A 2 31.07 -23.29 4.22
CA ARG A 2 29.95 -22.38 3.89
C ARG A 2 28.81 -22.65 4.85
N VAL A 3 28.55 -21.75 5.79
CA VAL A 3 27.38 -21.85 6.68
C VAL A 3 26.13 -21.54 5.85
N ARG A 4 25.19 -22.47 5.76
CA ARG A 4 23.85 -22.18 5.26
C ARG A 4 23.13 -21.38 6.35
N MET A 5 22.92 -20.09 6.11
CA MET A 5 21.86 -19.37 6.82
C MET A 5 20.53 -19.99 6.39
N ASN A 6 19.87 -20.73 7.29
CA ASN A 6 18.45 -20.97 7.13
C ASN A 6 17.76 -19.62 7.21
N LEU A 7 17.13 -19.18 6.12
CA LEU A 7 16.06 -18.20 6.24
C LEU A 7 14.96 -18.90 7.05
N MET A 8 14.78 -18.49 8.30
CA MET A 8 13.53 -18.75 9.00
C MET A 8 12.40 -18.21 8.12
N GLN A 9 11.39 -19.04 7.85
CA GLN A 9 10.15 -18.51 7.29
C GLN A 9 9.50 -17.70 8.39
N TRP A 10 9.72 -16.38 8.37
CA TRP A 10 8.87 -15.43 9.07
C TRP A 10 7.47 -15.63 8.51
N SER A 11 6.63 -16.37 9.24
CA SER A 11 5.23 -16.57 8.91
C SER A 11 4.61 -15.20 8.70
N LEU A 12 3.99 -14.97 7.54
CA LEU A 12 3.40 -13.70 7.15
C LEU A 12 2.42 -13.24 8.22
N MET A 13 2.88 -12.34 9.10
CA MET A 13 1.98 -11.60 9.97
C MET A 13 1.05 -10.80 9.07
N VAL A 14 -0.23 -11.15 9.12
CA VAL A 14 -1.30 -10.27 8.69
C VAL A 14 -1.16 -9.01 9.55
N LEU A 15 -0.64 -7.94 8.96
CA LEU A 15 -0.48 -6.68 9.68
C LEU A 15 -1.86 -6.21 10.16
N PRO A 16 -2.04 -5.85 11.44
CA PRO A 16 -3.29 -5.31 11.94
C PRO A 16 -3.47 -3.85 11.49
N LEU A 17 -3.59 -3.64 10.18
CA LEU A 17 -3.85 -2.35 9.53
C LEU A 17 -5.24 -1.79 9.88
N LEU A 18 -6.11 -2.61 10.46
CA LEU A 18 -7.48 -2.31 10.84
C LEU A 18 -7.59 -1.76 12.28
N SER A 19 -6.96 -0.61 12.54
CA SER A 19 -7.20 0.15 13.80
C SER A 19 -7.16 1.68 13.66
N ALA A 20 -7.06 2.23 12.44
CA ALA A 20 -6.97 3.68 12.21
C ALA A 20 -7.85 4.24 11.08
N ALA A 21 -8.59 3.40 10.36
CA ALA A 21 -9.58 3.84 9.39
C ALA A 21 -10.77 4.51 10.13
N GLN A 22 -10.75 5.84 10.23
CA GLN A 22 -11.85 6.60 10.82
C GLN A 22 -13.11 6.44 9.96
N THR A 23 -14.08 5.66 10.45
CA THR A 23 -15.40 5.48 9.83
C THR A 23 -16.24 6.76 9.92
N ARG A 24 -15.87 7.76 9.13
CA ARG A 24 -16.71 8.95 8.93
C ARG A 24 -18.01 8.51 8.25
N PRO A 25 -19.19 8.82 8.81
CA PRO A 25 -20.45 8.40 8.20
C PRO A 25 -20.66 9.13 6.88
N LEU A 26 -20.59 8.41 5.77
CA LEU A 26 -20.90 8.94 4.45
C LEU A 26 -22.41 9.18 4.34
N ILE A 27 -22.81 10.45 4.29
CA ILE A 27 -24.20 10.87 4.08
C ILE A 27 -24.60 10.42 2.67
N THR A 28 -25.30 9.30 2.58
CA THR A 28 -25.57 8.62 1.30
C THR A 28 -26.67 9.34 0.52
N SER A 29 -26.30 10.41 -0.17
CA SER A 29 -27.20 11.21 -1.02
C SER A 29 -27.20 10.73 -2.49
N ALA A 30 -27.36 9.42 -2.71
CA ALA A 30 -27.50 8.86 -4.05
C ALA A 30 -28.86 9.26 -4.68
N ARG A 31 -28.86 10.36 -5.45
CA ARG A 31 -30.04 10.85 -6.17
C ARG A 31 -30.38 9.92 -7.33
N SER A 32 -31.32 9.00 -7.11
CA SER A 32 -31.86 8.15 -8.19
C SER A 32 -32.59 9.04 -9.21
N GLY A 33 -32.26 8.88 -10.50
CA GLY A 33 -32.56 9.88 -11.54
C GLY A 33 -32.66 9.33 -12.98
N ASP A 34 -33.38 8.22 -13.13
CA ASP A 34 -34.16 7.77 -14.29
C ASP A 34 -33.62 7.64 -15.73
N THR A 35 -34.16 6.58 -16.38
CA THR A 35 -34.35 6.37 -17.82
C THR A 35 -33.15 6.19 -18.76
N VAL A 36 -32.93 4.91 -19.11
CA VAL A 36 -32.25 4.46 -20.34
C VAL A 36 -32.96 5.01 -21.58
N ARG A 37 -32.20 5.47 -22.58
CA ARG A 37 -32.68 5.61 -23.97
C ARG A 37 -31.68 4.98 -24.94
N GLN A 38 -32.06 3.86 -25.55
CA GLN A 38 -31.26 3.20 -26.58
C GLN A 38 -31.41 3.91 -27.93
N SER A 39 -30.33 3.98 -28.70
CA SER A 39 -30.35 4.39 -30.12
C SER A 39 -29.40 3.52 -30.96
N LYS A 40 -30.00 2.68 -31.81
CA LYS A 40 -29.35 1.84 -32.82
C LYS A 40 -28.86 2.70 -34.01
N PRO A 41 -27.63 2.52 -34.52
CA PRO A 41 -27.25 2.91 -35.87
C PRO A 41 -27.39 1.74 -36.86
N GLU A 42 -27.66 2.05 -38.13
CA GLU A 42 -27.77 1.08 -39.23
C GLU A 42 -26.61 1.23 -40.25
N ARG A 43 -26.36 0.19 -41.05
CA ARG A 43 -25.33 0.14 -42.12
C ARG A 43 -25.94 0.44 -43.49
N PRO A 44 -25.17 1.03 -44.42
CA PRO A 44 -24.62 0.29 -45.57
C PRO A 44 -23.13 -0.10 -45.34
N GLY A 45 -22.42 -0.90 -46.14
CA GLY A 45 -22.41 -1.07 -47.61
C GLY A 45 -21.27 -0.20 -48.19
N ASP A 46 -20.28 -0.69 -48.94
CA ASP A 46 -20.09 -2.02 -49.57
C ASP A 46 -18.58 -2.37 -49.78
N GLU A 47 -18.27 -3.44 -50.51
CA GLU A 47 -16.95 -3.94 -50.96
C GLU A 47 -16.10 -2.93 -51.79
N THR A 48 -14.79 -3.10 -52.04
CA THR A 48 -13.75 -4.09 -51.61
C THR A 48 -12.46 -3.31 -51.19
N ILE A 49 -11.15 -3.59 -51.41
CA ILE A 49 -10.29 -4.58 -52.13
C ILE A 49 -9.01 -4.79 -51.26
N ALA A 50 -8.29 -5.91 -51.41
CA ALA A 50 -7.07 -6.25 -50.64
C ALA A 50 -5.76 -5.71 -51.23
N ASN A 51 -4.72 -5.59 -50.37
CA ASN A 51 -3.32 -5.65 -50.79
C ASN A 51 -2.43 -6.12 -49.62
N ASP A 52 -1.40 -6.94 -49.89
CA ASP A 52 -0.51 -7.56 -48.89
C ASP A 52 0.94 -7.03 -49.04
N ALA A 53 1.55 -6.64 -47.92
CA ALA A 53 2.95 -6.22 -47.80
C ALA A 53 3.36 -6.08 -46.32
N GLY A 54 3.70 -7.19 -45.65
CA GLY A 54 4.10 -7.18 -44.24
C GLY A 54 5.51 -6.65 -43.96
N ALA A 55 5.72 -6.08 -42.77
CA ALA A 55 7.04 -5.87 -42.17
C ALA A 55 6.97 -5.80 -40.63
N ALA A 56 7.99 -6.37 -39.97
CA ALA A 56 8.37 -6.15 -38.56
C ALA A 56 7.25 -6.17 -37.51
N VAL A 57 6.89 -7.36 -37.00
CA VAL A 57 6.32 -7.49 -35.66
C VAL A 57 7.42 -7.17 -34.64
N THR A 58 7.47 -5.93 -34.15
CA THR A 58 8.20 -5.61 -32.92
C THR A 58 7.33 -6.00 -31.73
N GLU A 59 7.78 -7.02 -30.99
CA GLU A 59 7.04 -7.65 -29.89
C GLU A 59 7.04 -6.80 -28.60
N ALA A 60 6.55 -5.56 -28.72
CA ALA A 60 6.22 -4.71 -27.58
C ALA A 60 4.95 -5.28 -26.92
N ALA A 61 5.14 -6.15 -25.92
CA ALA A 61 4.07 -6.88 -25.25
C ALA A 61 2.86 -5.98 -24.90
N THR A 62 1.71 -6.28 -25.48
CA THR A 62 0.49 -5.48 -25.40
C THR A 62 -0.19 -5.63 -24.04
N VAL A 63 0.34 -4.94 -23.04
CA VAL A 63 -0.20 -4.92 -21.67
C VAL A 63 -1.67 -4.49 -21.70
N SER A 64 -2.57 -5.36 -21.23
CA SER A 64 -4.01 -5.14 -21.34
C SER A 64 -4.49 -3.98 -20.46
N GLN A 65 -5.59 -3.32 -20.83
CA GLN A 65 -6.20 -2.27 -19.99
C GLN A 65 -6.53 -2.77 -18.58
N ALA A 66 -6.99 -4.01 -18.43
CA ALA A 66 -7.27 -4.63 -17.13
C ALA A 66 -5.99 -4.76 -16.29
N SER A 67 -4.88 -5.21 -16.90
CA SER A 67 -3.57 -5.29 -16.26
C SER A 67 -3.02 -3.92 -15.85
N LEU A 68 -3.37 -2.86 -16.58
CA LEU A 68 -2.92 -1.48 -16.30
C LEU A 68 -3.75 -0.80 -15.21
N ASN A 69 -5.04 -1.13 -15.10
CA ASN A 69 -5.94 -0.62 -14.05
C ASN A 69 -5.54 -1.05 -12.62
N ILE A 70 -4.75 -2.11 -12.48
CA ILE A 70 -4.31 -2.69 -11.20
C ILE A 70 -2.85 -2.34 -10.81
N LEU A 71 -2.13 -1.63 -11.67
CA LEU A 71 -0.80 -1.06 -11.33
C LEU A 71 -0.98 0.24 -10.54
N PRO A 72 -0.11 0.55 -9.55
CA PRO A 72 -0.20 1.80 -8.81
C PRO A 72 -0.17 3.03 -9.73
N LEU A 73 -1.12 3.93 -9.53
CA LEU A 73 -1.31 5.17 -10.31
C LEU A 73 -1.42 4.89 -11.82
N PHE A 74 -2.10 3.79 -12.19
CA PHE A 74 -2.26 3.26 -13.55
C PHE A 74 -0.94 2.97 -14.29
N GLY A 75 0.17 2.85 -13.56
CA GLY A 75 1.52 2.64 -14.11
C GLY A 75 2.22 3.90 -14.62
N GLU A 76 1.74 5.11 -14.29
CA GLU A 76 2.42 6.42 -14.51
C GLU A 76 2.99 6.67 -15.92
N ARG A 77 2.32 6.10 -16.93
CA ARG A 77 2.69 6.16 -18.36
C ARG A 77 1.81 7.14 -19.14
N THR A 78 2.25 7.50 -20.35
CA THR A 78 1.43 8.19 -21.34
C THR A 78 0.12 7.42 -21.60
N LYS A 79 -0.99 8.15 -21.65
CA LYS A 79 -2.34 7.63 -21.89
C LYS A 79 -2.69 7.75 -23.37
N THR A 80 -3.47 6.80 -23.90
CA THR A 80 -4.05 6.89 -25.24
C THR A 80 -5.27 7.81 -25.23
N ALA A 81 -5.71 8.31 -26.39
CA ALA A 81 -6.92 9.14 -26.50
C ALA A 81 -8.13 8.47 -25.82
N GLY A 82 -8.43 7.21 -26.16
CA GLY A 82 -9.54 6.46 -25.54
C GLY A 82 -9.39 6.21 -24.03
N GLN A 83 -8.17 6.22 -23.47
CA GLN A 83 -7.96 6.20 -22.01
C GLN A 83 -8.28 7.56 -21.38
N ILE A 84 -7.93 8.66 -22.05
CA ILE A 84 -8.27 10.03 -21.63
C ILE A 84 -9.79 10.23 -21.70
N ASP A 85 -10.45 9.76 -22.77
CA ASP A 85 -11.91 9.84 -22.93
C ASP A 85 -12.65 9.05 -21.83
N GLN A 86 -12.15 7.86 -21.47
CA GLN A 86 -12.67 7.06 -20.36
C GLN A 86 -12.52 7.76 -19.01
N GLU A 87 -11.38 8.41 -18.75
CA GLU A 87 -11.17 9.19 -17.52
C GLU A 87 -12.06 10.44 -17.48
N ILE A 88 -12.23 11.15 -18.61
CA ILE A 88 -13.14 12.29 -18.72
C ILE A 88 -14.60 11.86 -18.44
N HIS A 89 -15.04 10.72 -18.99
CA HIS A 89 -16.37 10.17 -18.69
C HIS A 89 -16.51 9.86 -17.19
N PHE A 90 -15.55 9.14 -16.60
CA PHE A 90 -15.57 8.79 -15.18
C PHE A 90 -15.57 10.02 -14.25
N LEU A 91 -14.80 11.05 -14.58
CA LEU A 91 -14.78 12.31 -13.82
C LEU A 91 -16.13 13.04 -13.94
N ASN A 92 -16.72 13.10 -15.14
CA ASN A 92 -18.05 13.65 -15.37
C ASN A 92 -19.17 12.82 -14.72
N ASP A 93 -18.97 11.52 -14.50
CA ASP A 93 -19.89 10.70 -13.68
C ASP A 93 -19.78 11.08 -12.21
N CYS A 94 -18.56 11.27 -11.70
CA CYS A 94 -18.35 11.65 -10.30
C CYS A 94 -18.89 13.06 -10.00
N ASP A 95 -18.62 14.05 -10.87
CA ASP A 95 -19.13 15.42 -10.74
C ASP A 95 -20.66 15.54 -10.82
N ARG A 96 -21.36 14.48 -11.28
CA ARG A 96 -22.83 14.39 -11.29
C ARG A 96 -23.42 13.66 -10.09
N ASN A 97 -22.64 12.84 -9.37
CA ASN A 97 -23.12 11.93 -8.34
C ASN A 97 -22.59 12.24 -6.92
N PHE A 98 -21.54 13.04 -6.79
CA PHE A 98 -20.96 13.49 -5.53
C PHE A 98 -20.96 15.03 -5.45
N ALA A 99 -20.93 15.60 -4.24
CA ALA A 99 -20.84 17.05 -4.06
C ALA A 99 -19.42 17.60 -4.33
N SER A 100 -18.39 16.76 -4.33
CA SER A 100 -17.03 17.12 -4.73
C SER A 100 -16.19 15.92 -5.18
N ARG A 101 -15.11 16.16 -5.92
CA ARG A 101 -14.13 15.11 -6.27
C ARG A 101 -13.36 14.58 -5.07
N SER A 102 -13.12 15.38 -4.03
CA SER A 102 -12.51 14.92 -2.79
C SER A 102 -13.43 13.98 -2.00
N GLU A 103 -14.75 14.23 -2.00
CA GLU A 103 -15.74 13.29 -1.45
C GLU A 103 -15.78 11.98 -2.26
N ALA A 104 -15.85 12.07 -3.59
CA ALA A 104 -15.78 10.91 -4.47
C ALA A 104 -14.48 10.11 -4.23
N SER A 105 -13.34 10.80 -4.09
CA SER A 105 -12.04 10.20 -3.77
C SER A 105 -12.07 9.45 -2.44
N ALA A 106 -12.66 10.02 -1.39
CA ALA A 106 -12.83 9.38 -0.09
C ALA A 106 -13.78 8.16 -0.13
N PHE A 107 -14.85 8.22 -0.93
CA PHE A 107 -15.70 7.05 -1.21
C PHE A 107 -14.90 5.93 -1.89
N PHE A 108 -14.10 6.25 -2.91
CA PHE A 108 -13.27 5.27 -3.60
C PHE A 108 -12.13 4.71 -2.74
N SER A 109 -11.49 5.49 -1.85
CA SER A 109 -10.51 4.93 -0.90
C SER A 109 -11.18 4.05 0.16
N THR A 110 -12.34 4.44 0.68
CA THR A 110 -13.16 3.60 1.59
C THR A 110 -13.47 2.24 0.95
N ARG A 111 -13.93 2.23 -0.30
CA ARG A 111 -14.14 0.98 -1.05
C ARG A 111 -12.85 0.21 -1.29
N GLY A 112 -11.71 0.88 -1.45
CA GLY A 112 -10.40 0.23 -1.52
C GLY A 112 -10.09 -0.58 -0.24
N TRP A 113 -10.39 -0.02 0.94
CA TRP A 113 -10.22 -0.70 2.22
C TRP A 113 -11.22 -1.85 2.45
N ASP A 114 -12.45 -1.74 1.96
CA ASP A 114 -13.39 -2.88 1.91
C ASP A 114 -12.75 -4.06 1.14
N TYR A 115 -12.29 -3.81 -0.10
CA TYR A 115 -11.68 -4.86 -0.93
C TYR A 115 -10.32 -5.37 -0.42
N ILE A 116 -9.59 -4.60 0.40
CA ILE A 116 -8.44 -5.13 1.16
C ILE A 116 -8.90 -6.16 2.20
N THR A 117 -9.99 -5.86 2.91
CA THR A 117 -10.54 -6.74 3.95
C THR A 117 -11.09 -8.04 3.36
N ASP A 118 -11.70 -7.97 2.18
CA ASP A 118 -12.15 -9.13 1.38
C ASP A 118 -11.02 -9.85 0.61
N GLY A 119 -9.77 -9.39 0.72
CA GLY A 119 -8.61 -9.96 0.02
C GLY A 119 -8.59 -9.75 -1.51
N GLN A 120 -9.48 -8.91 -2.06
CA GLN A 120 -9.62 -8.65 -3.49
C GLN A 120 -8.64 -7.57 -3.97
N LEU A 121 -7.34 -7.86 -3.86
CA LEU A 121 -6.25 -6.88 -3.99
C LEU A 121 -6.20 -6.15 -5.35
N ASP A 122 -6.65 -6.78 -6.43
CA ASP A 122 -6.76 -6.14 -7.76
C ASP A 122 -7.90 -5.13 -7.82
N THR A 123 -9.05 -5.45 -7.23
CA THR A 123 -10.18 -4.52 -7.13
C THR A 123 -9.83 -3.37 -6.17
N ALA A 124 -9.17 -3.66 -5.05
CA ALA A 124 -8.62 -2.65 -4.14
C ALA A 124 -7.66 -1.69 -4.87
N ALA A 125 -6.70 -2.21 -5.64
CA ALA A 125 -5.78 -1.40 -6.44
C ALA A 125 -6.53 -0.42 -7.35
N TYR A 126 -7.53 -0.92 -8.10
CA TYR A 126 -8.31 -0.10 -8.99
C TYR A 126 -9.14 0.96 -8.24
N ARG A 127 -9.70 0.66 -7.06
CA ARG A 127 -10.42 1.66 -6.25
C ARG A 127 -9.49 2.77 -5.74
N PHE A 128 -8.30 2.43 -5.22
CA PHE A 128 -7.33 3.46 -4.80
C PHE A 128 -6.76 4.26 -6.00
N ASN A 129 -6.61 3.64 -7.17
CA ASN A 129 -6.25 4.35 -8.40
C ASN A 129 -7.32 5.38 -8.83
N LEU A 130 -8.60 5.02 -8.77
CA LEU A 130 -9.71 5.97 -9.02
C LEU A 130 -9.77 7.07 -7.95
N SER A 131 -9.50 6.73 -6.68
CA SER A 131 -9.41 7.68 -5.57
C SER A 131 -8.31 8.74 -5.83
N TRP A 132 -7.12 8.31 -6.27
CA TRP A 132 -6.03 9.21 -6.66
C TRP A 132 -6.36 10.08 -7.89
N LEU A 133 -7.05 9.52 -8.89
CA LEU A 133 -7.46 10.25 -10.10
C LEU A 133 -8.45 11.40 -9.79
N LEU A 134 -9.28 11.22 -8.76
CA LEU A 134 -10.24 12.22 -8.29
C LEU A 134 -9.60 13.28 -7.39
N ASP A 135 -8.71 12.87 -6.48
CA ASP A 135 -7.96 13.78 -5.62
C ASP A 135 -6.55 13.22 -5.36
N ASN A 136 -5.55 13.83 -6.01
CA ASN A 136 -4.15 13.43 -5.88
C ASN A 136 -3.50 13.86 -4.56
N LYS A 137 -4.25 14.51 -3.66
CA LYS A 137 -3.88 14.80 -2.26
C LYS A 137 -4.54 13.85 -1.26
N ASN A 138 -5.36 12.90 -1.70
CA ASN A 138 -5.90 11.89 -0.79
C ASN A 138 -4.81 10.90 -0.35
N VAL A 139 -4.42 10.98 0.93
CA VAL A 139 -3.38 10.13 1.54
C VAL A 139 -3.75 8.65 1.48
N ASP A 140 -5.03 8.31 1.63
CA ASP A 140 -5.50 6.91 1.62
C ASP A 140 -5.28 6.24 0.27
N ALA A 141 -5.31 6.99 -0.84
CA ALA A 141 -5.06 6.45 -2.16
C ALA A 141 -3.62 5.91 -2.27
N TYR A 142 -2.64 6.65 -1.76
CA TYR A 142 -1.24 6.21 -1.72
C TYR A 142 -1.00 5.14 -0.66
N TRP A 143 -1.60 5.28 0.53
CA TRP A 143 -1.48 4.30 1.61
C TRP A 143 -2.04 2.93 1.20
N GLY A 144 -3.26 2.93 0.65
CA GLY A 144 -3.94 1.74 0.14
C GLY A 144 -3.18 1.05 -1.00
N LEU A 145 -2.66 1.80 -1.97
CA LEU A 145 -1.78 1.23 -3.00
C LEU A 145 -0.48 0.66 -2.42
N GLY A 146 0.08 1.29 -1.38
CA GLY A 146 1.22 0.78 -0.62
C GLY A 146 0.92 -0.57 0.04
N VAL A 147 -0.24 -0.67 0.70
CA VAL A 147 -0.73 -1.92 1.34
C VAL A 147 -0.98 -3.01 0.30
N VAL A 148 -1.65 -2.71 -0.83
CA VAL A 148 -1.84 -3.67 -1.94
C VAL A 148 -0.50 -4.21 -2.42
N CYS A 149 0.48 -3.33 -2.65
CA CYS A 149 1.80 -3.74 -3.12
C CYS A 149 2.54 -4.60 -2.08
N TYR A 150 2.45 -4.27 -0.79
CA TYR A 150 3.05 -5.06 0.28
C TYR A 150 2.47 -6.48 0.36
N GLN A 151 1.14 -6.61 0.25
CA GLN A 151 0.44 -7.90 0.27
C GLN A 151 0.72 -8.74 -0.99
N LYS A 152 1.02 -8.10 -2.13
CA LYS A 152 1.53 -8.74 -3.35
C LYS A 152 3.04 -9.03 -3.34
N ASP A 153 3.75 -8.74 -2.25
CA ASP A 153 5.23 -8.77 -2.13
C ASP A 153 5.99 -7.83 -3.08
N HIS A 154 5.31 -6.87 -3.71
CA HIS A 154 5.89 -5.82 -4.55
C HIS A 154 6.52 -4.70 -3.68
N LEU A 155 7.52 -5.05 -2.86
CA LEU A 155 8.02 -4.19 -1.78
C LEU A 155 8.56 -2.84 -2.27
N VAL A 156 9.15 -2.78 -3.46
CA VAL A 156 9.67 -1.52 -4.04
C VAL A 156 8.54 -0.53 -4.34
N ASP A 157 7.43 -0.99 -4.93
CA ASP A 157 6.24 -0.16 -5.17
C ASP A 157 5.53 0.19 -3.86
N ALA A 158 5.53 -0.71 -2.87
CA ALA A 158 4.98 -0.44 -1.55
C ALA A 158 5.72 0.72 -0.84
N ILE A 159 7.05 0.66 -0.78
CA ILE A 159 7.90 1.77 -0.27
C ILE A 159 7.62 3.07 -1.03
N ARG A 160 7.55 2.98 -2.36
CA ARG A 160 7.35 4.11 -3.27
C ARG A 160 5.99 4.80 -3.07
N MET A 161 4.92 4.04 -2.87
CA MET A 161 3.58 4.57 -2.59
C MET A 161 3.48 5.15 -1.18
N LEU A 162 3.99 4.46 -0.16
CA LEU A 162 3.95 4.96 1.23
C LEU A 162 4.78 6.26 1.37
N LYS A 163 5.94 6.37 0.70
CA LYS A 163 6.70 7.63 0.63
C LYS A 163 5.93 8.75 -0.08
N LYS A 164 5.14 8.48 -1.14
CA LYS A 164 4.23 9.49 -1.73
C LYS A 164 3.13 9.93 -0.76
N GLY A 165 2.59 9.04 0.07
CA GLY A 165 1.63 9.39 1.12
C GLY A 165 2.23 10.33 2.17
N LEU A 166 3.46 10.06 2.62
CA LEU A 166 4.19 10.92 3.56
C LEU A 166 4.62 12.27 2.98
N MET A 167 4.74 12.42 1.65
CA MET A 167 4.92 13.74 1.03
C MET A 167 3.68 14.65 1.18
N ILE A 168 2.54 14.12 1.62
CA ILE A 168 1.29 14.86 1.83
C ILE A 168 0.96 14.95 3.33
N ALA A 169 1.25 13.90 4.09
CA ALA A 169 1.06 13.84 5.54
C ALA A 169 2.31 13.30 6.25
N ASP A 170 3.35 14.14 6.30
CA ASP A 170 4.69 13.86 6.86
C ASP A 170 4.70 13.32 8.30
N SER A 171 3.68 13.71 9.06
CA SER A 171 3.46 13.45 10.48
C SER A 171 2.43 12.35 10.73
N ASN A 172 2.00 11.62 9.68
CA ASN A 172 1.15 10.45 9.84
C ASN A 172 1.95 9.26 10.38
N MET A 173 1.86 9.08 11.70
CA MET A 173 2.54 8.02 12.46
C MET A 173 2.25 6.60 11.97
N VAL A 174 1.06 6.36 11.39
CA VAL A 174 0.69 5.03 10.86
C VAL A 174 1.45 4.77 9.57
N LEU A 175 1.46 5.72 8.63
CA LEU A 175 2.25 5.61 7.39
C LEU A 175 3.76 5.50 7.68
N LEU A 176 4.28 6.24 8.67
CA LEU A 176 5.68 6.11 9.11
C LEU A 176 6.00 4.69 9.61
N THR A 177 5.09 4.10 10.39
CA THR A 177 5.24 2.76 10.98
C THR A 177 5.07 1.66 9.93
N ASP A 178 4.14 1.82 8.99
CA ASP A 178 3.92 0.90 7.88
C ASP A 178 5.08 0.95 6.88
N LEU A 179 5.54 2.14 6.49
CA LEU A 179 6.69 2.32 5.61
C LEU A 179 7.92 1.61 6.17
N ALA A 180 8.26 1.87 7.43
CA ALA A 180 9.36 1.19 8.11
C ALA A 180 9.17 -0.34 8.16
N THR A 181 7.93 -0.83 8.20
CA THR A 181 7.62 -2.27 8.16
C THR A 181 7.91 -2.88 6.78
N VAL A 182 7.55 -2.18 5.69
CA VAL A 182 7.92 -2.59 4.33
C VAL A 182 9.43 -2.53 4.13
N GLU A 183 10.08 -1.49 4.65
CA GLU A 183 11.53 -1.29 4.58
C GLU A 183 12.29 -2.38 5.35
N ILE A 184 11.90 -2.74 6.57
CA ILE A 184 12.48 -3.87 7.31
C ILE A 184 12.36 -5.18 6.51
N LYS A 185 11.19 -5.46 5.91
CA LYS A 185 10.99 -6.66 5.07
C LYS A 185 11.86 -6.62 3.80
N HIS A 186 12.01 -5.45 3.17
CA HIS A 186 12.88 -5.27 2.00
C HIS A 186 14.36 -5.44 2.37
N PHE A 187 14.80 -4.94 3.52
CA PHE A 187 16.13 -5.24 4.07
C PHE A 187 16.31 -6.74 4.30
N GLN A 188 15.35 -7.43 4.91
CA GLN A 188 15.45 -8.88 5.12
C GLN A 188 15.64 -9.64 3.79
N GLN A 189 14.92 -9.26 2.73
CA GLN A 189 15.04 -9.86 1.39
C GLN A 189 16.32 -9.50 0.61
N LYS A 190 16.81 -8.25 0.71
CA LYS A 190 17.88 -7.72 -0.17
C LYS A 190 19.19 -7.38 0.53
N GLN A 191 19.19 -7.34 1.86
CA GLN A 191 20.31 -6.94 2.73
C GLN A 191 20.81 -5.50 2.48
N ASP A 192 19.99 -4.64 1.89
CA ASP A 192 20.31 -3.21 1.72
C ASP A 192 20.23 -2.47 3.06
N LYS A 193 21.41 -2.20 3.65
CA LYS A 193 21.54 -1.48 4.90
C LYS A 193 20.89 -0.10 4.87
N ARG A 194 20.88 0.60 3.72
CA ARG A 194 20.28 1.93 3.61
C ARG A 194 18.77 1.87 3.87
N THR A 195 18.07 0.90 3.30
CA THR A 195 16.65 0.66 3.62
C THR A 195 16.42 0.49 5.13
N LEU A 196 17.36 -0.12 5.87
CA LEU A 196 17.26 -0.30 7.33
C LEU A 196 17.55 0.99 8.12
N ASP A 197 18.32 1.93 7.56
CA ASP A 197 18.55 3.26 8.13
C ASP A 197 17.37 4.22 7.85
N ASP A 198 16.79 4.17 6.65
CA ASP A 198 15.51 4.82 6.32
C ASP A 198 14.41 4.35 7.31
N ALA A 199 14.26 3.03 7.53
CA ALA A 199 13.27 2.47 8.45
C ALA A 199 13.45 2.96 9.91
N GLN A 200 14.70 3.04 10.39
CA GLN A 200 14.97 3.56 11.73
C GLN A 200 14.60 5.05 11.82
N THR A 201 14.83 5.82 10.76
CA THR A 201 14.49 7.25 10.68
C THR A 201 12.98 7.44 10.81
N HIS A 202 12.18 6.73 10.01
CA HIS A 202 10.71 6.81 10.04
C HIS A 202 10.14 6.39 11.42
N LEU A 203 10.68 5.34 12.05
CA LEU A 203 10.24 4.92 13.38
C LEU A 203 10.66 5.88 14.49
N THR A 204 11.86 6.47 14.40
CA THR A 204 12.32 7.50 15.35
C THR A 204 11.43 8.74 15.29
N GLN A 205 10.97 9.12 14.09
CA GLN A 205 9.97 10.16 13.88
C GLN A 205 8.60 9.75 14.44
N ALA A 206 8.16 8.50 14.23
CA ALA A 206 6.88 8.02 14.75
C ALA A 206 6.82 8.07 16.29
N VAL A 207 7.87 7.63 17.00
CA VAL A 207 7.91 7.67 18.48
C VAL A 207 8.12 9.09 19.04
N SER A 208 8.74 10.01 18.31
CA SER A 208 8.87 11.41 18.74
C SER A 208 7.57 12.21 18.55
N LEU A 209 6.74 11.85 17.58
CA LEU A 209 5.37 12.36 17.41
C LEU A 209 4.44 11.78 18.49
N LYS A 210 4.46 10.45 18.71
CA LYS A 210 3.79 9.81 19.84
C LYS A 210 4.43 8.45 20.19
N PRO A 211 4.94 8.26 21.42
CA PRO A 211 5.31 6.95 21.94
C PRO A 211 4.21 5.91 21.74
N ASN A 212 4.54 4.79 21.12
CA ASN A 212 3.61 3.67 20.89
C ASN A 212 4.38 2.33 20.85
N ALA A 213 3.78 1.27 21.40
CA ALA A 213 4.42 -0.03 21.57
C ALA A 213 4.90 -0.64 20.24
N THR A 214 4.04 -0.60 19.21
CA THR A 214 4.33 -1.15 17.88
C THR A 214 5.59 -0.54 17.24
N ALA A 215 5.79 0.78 17.32
CA ALA A 215 6.98 1.43 16.77
C ALA A 215 8.25 1.12 17.59
N TYR A 216 8.17 1.08 18.91
CA TYR A 216 9.29 0.67 19.77
C TYR A 216 9.71 -0.79 19.53
N GLN A 217 8.76 -1.72 19.34
CA GLN A 217 9.10 -3.10 18.96
C GLN A 217 9.79 -3.17 17.60
N LYS A 218 9.43 -2.31 16.63
CA LYS A 218 10.12 -2.26 15.33
C LYS A 218 11.51 -1.65 15.44
N LEU A 219 11.75 -0.67 16.32
CA LEU A 219 13.10 -0.19 16.66
C LEU A 219 13.93 -1.30 17.33
N SER A 220 13.33 -2.08 18.23
CA SER A 220 13.95 -3.28 18.83
C SER A 220 14.40 -4.26 17.75
N LEU A 221 13.50 -4.60 16.81
CA LEU A 221 13.81 -5.49 15.69
C LEU A 221 14.94 -4.95 14.80
N ILE A 222 15.02 -3.63 14.57
CA ILE A 222 16.14 -3.02 13.84
C ILE A 222 17.47 -3.21 14.59
N SER A 223 17.51 -3.00 15.90
CA SER A 223 18.70 -3.28 16.73
C SER A 223 19.08 -4.76 16.71
N PHE A 224 18.11 -5.67 16.81
CA PHE A 224 18.32 -7.12 16.71
C PHE A 224 18.88 -7.55 15.35
N LEU A 225 18.37 -7.00 14.25
CA LEU A 225 18.88 -7.23 12.89
C LEU A 225 20.29 -6.68 12.67
N ARG A 226 20.75 -5.75 13.53
CA ARG A 226 22.12 -5.23 13.59
C ARG A 226 23.01 -5.98 14.61
N ALA A 227 22.48 -7.03 15.25
CA ALA A 227 23.07 -7.77 16.37
C ALA A 227 23.37 -6.95 17.65
N ASP A 228 22.74 -5.79 17.79
CA ASP A 228 22.76 -4.98 19.02
C ASP A 228 21.64 -5.44 19.95
N TYR A 229 21.82 -6.62 20.55
CA TYR A 229 20.85 -7.25 21.44
C TYR A 229 20.56 -6.45 22.72
N PRO A 230 21.53 -5.77 23.37
CA PRO A 230 21.24 -4.86 24.49
C PRO A 230 20.30 -3.73 24.09
N LYS A 231 20.54 -3.06 22.95
CA LYS A 231 19.66 -1.99 22.47
C LYS A 231 18.30 -2.52 22.03
N ALA A 232 18.25 -3.73 21.48
CA ALA A 232 17.00 -4.42 21.19
C ALA A 232 16.16 -4.62 22.46
N TRP A 233 16.77 -5.07 23.56
CA TRP A 233 16.08 -5.17 24.86
C TRP A 233 15.60 -3.82 25.38
N GLU A 234 16.42 -2.77 25.36
CA GLU A 234 15.98 -1.41 25.76
C GLU A 234 14.69 -0.99 25.05
N TYR A 235 14.65 -1.14 23.72
CA TYR A 235 13.46 -0.80 22.93
C TYR A 235 12.29 -1.77 23.16
N PHE A 236 12.53 -3.06 23.42
CA PHE A 236 11.45 -4.01 23.73
C PHE A 236 10.80 -3.71 25.10
N HIS A 237 11.60 -3.33 26.10
CA HIS A 237 11.08 -2.86 27.38
C HIS A 237 10.29 -1.55 27.22
N GLN A 238 10.77 -0.60 26.42
CA GLN A 238 10.00 0.62 26.10
C GLN A 238 8.66 0.31 25.41
N ALA A 239 8.59 -0.76 24.60
CA ALA A 239 7.34 -1.23 24.03
C ALA A 239 6.40 -1.84 25.09
N ARG A 240 6.94 -2.68 26.00
CA ARG A 240 6.21 -3.31 27.12
C ARG A 240 5.54 -2.30 28.05
N GLU A 241 6.26 -1.25 28.43
CA GLU A 241 5.75 -0.22 29.36
C GLU A 241 4.59 0.61 28.78
N ILE A 242 4.39 0.54 27.45
CA ILE A 242 3.27 1.22 26.77
C ILE A 242 2.08 0.27 26.60
N ASP A 243 2.30 -0.88 25.96
CA ASP A 243 1.26 -1.90 25.77
C ASP A 243 1.86 -3.27 25.43
N LEU A 244 1.92 -4.16 26.43
CA LEU A 244 2.34 -5.55 26.26
C LEU A 244 1.41 -6.36 25.31
N SER A 245 0.13 -5.98 25.17
CA SER A 245 -0.82 -6.72 24.33
C SER A 245 -0.61 -6.56 22.82
N GLN A 246 0.15 -5.53 22.42
CA GLN A 246 0.56 -5.29 21.02
C GLN A 246 1.87 -6.00 20.64
N LEU A 247 2.55 -6.68 21.57
CA LEU A 247 3.88 -7.22 21.32
C LEU A 247 3.86 -8.59 20.65
N ASP A 248 4.83 -8.83 19.78
CA ASP A 248 5.07 -10.12 19.17
C ASP A 248 5.89 -11.00 20.11
N LEU A 249 5.19 -11.94 20.75
CA LEU A 249 5.82 -12.93 21.63
C LEU A 249 6.69 -13.94 20.84
N THR A 250 6.56 -14.02 19.52
CA THR A 250 7.49 -14.78 18.65
C THR A 250 8.86 -14.12 18.66
N TYR A 251 8.90 -12.82 18.36
CA TYR A 251 10.11 -12.00 18.41
C TYR A 251 10.74 -11.94 19.83
N LEU A 252 9.94 -11.95 20.90
CA LEU A 252 10.46 -12.09 22.28
C LEU A 252 11.29 -13.37 22.46
N ASN A 253 10.84 -14.50 21.91
CA ASN A 253 11.59 -15.76 21.98
C ASN A 253 12.90 -15.69 21.18
N ASP A 254 12.88 -15.07 20.00
CA ASP A 254 14.11 -14.82 19.21
C ASP A 254 15.10 -13.94 19.97
N LEU A 255 14.62 -12.92 20.68
CA LEU A 255 15.44 -12.00 21.49
C LEU A 255 16.06 -12.71 22.71
N LEU A 256 15.25 -13.47 23.48
CA LEU A 256 15.71 -14.32 24.58
C LEU A 256 16.77 -15.35 24.12
N ALA A 257 16.61 -15.91 22.92
CA ALA A 257 17.57 -16.85 22.33
C ALA A 257 18.90 -16.21 21.87
N LYS A 258 19.04 -14.88 21.94
CA LYS A 258 20.30 -14.14 21.69
C LYS A 258 20.92 -13.57 22.95
N LEU A 259 20.10 -13.05 23.85
CA LEU A 259 20.52 -12.47 25.12
C LEU A 259 19.36 -12.64 26.12
N PRO A 260 19.54 -13.29 27.28
CA PRO A 260 18.52 -13.32 28.33
C PRO A 260 18.09 -11.91 28.77
N ASP A 261 16.85 -11.75 29.22
CA ASP A 261 16.28 -10.46 29.64
C ASP A 261 17.17 -9.75 30.69
N PRO A 262 17.76 -8.58 30.38
CA PRO A 262 18.59 -7.81 31.31
C PRO A 262 17.85 -7.28 32.55
N GLN A 263 16.52 -7.16 32.49
CA GLN A 263 15.63 -6.81 33.60
C GLN A 263 15.06 -8.05 34.33
N GLY A 264 15.18 -9.25 33.74
CA GLY A 264 14.67 -10.51 34.30
C GLY A 264 13.14 -10.61 34.42
N VAL A 265 12.40 -9.85 33.61
CA VAL A 265 10.93 -9.81 33.61
C VAL A 265 10.35 -10.97 32.79
N PHE A 266 10.97 -11.29 31.66
CA PHE A 266 10.71 -12.44 30.81
C PHE A 266 11.72 -13.58 31.10
N LYS A 267 11.32 -14.83 30.85
CA LYS A 267 12.04 -16.07 31.21
C LYS A 267 11.79 -17.17 30.19
#